data_AF-A0A3Q7STC7-F1
#
_entry.id   AF-A0A3Q7STC7-F1
#
_cell.length_a   1.000
_cell.length_b   1.000
_cell.length_c   1.000
_cell.angle_alpha   90.00
_cell.angle_beta   90.00
_cell.angle_gamma   90.00
#
_symmetry.space_group_name_H-M   'P 1'
#
loop_
_entity.id
_entity.type
_entity.pdbx_description
1 polymer ?
#
loop_
_entity_poly.entity_id
_entity_poly.type
_entity_poly.pdbx_seq_one_letter_code
_entity_poly.pdbx_strand_id
1 'polypeptide(L)'
;MEKSWPADQDKPLARMINAYIQEPRRVPGTVHGVLGNRIEDMISMKVAGHKHCGGICPVPAPPRAFAKRTLSWRLLGEGASGQLAEAEQRRILRLAFRMWSEVMPLDFREDLAAPGAAVDIKLAFGRGRHLGCPRVFDGSGQEFAHAWRLGDIHFDDDEHFTPPTSDAGISLLKVAVHEIGHVLGLPHTYRAGSIMQPNYVPQEPVFELDWSDRKAIQKLYGSCEGSFDTAFDWIRKERNQHGAVRMRFSTYFFRNSWYWLYENRNNRTRYGDPIQILRGWHGIPTQHIDAFVHLWTWRRDERYFFKGNQYWRYDSDKDQAYTEDEQGNSYPKLISEGFPGIPSPLDTAFYDRRKQLIYFFKESLVFAFDVNRNQVLDSYPMKITEVFPGIEPQNHPFRNIDSAYYSYAHNSLFFFKGSAYWKVVNDKDKQQHSWLPSNGLFPKQSISERWFDICDVHASTLTV
;
A
#
# COMPACT_ATOMS: atom_id res chain seq x y z
N MET A 1 25.58 -16.17 67.17
CA MET A 1 24.21 -16.02 67.71
C MET A 1 23.28 -16.29 66.53
N GLU A 2 23.01 -17.52 66.12
CA GLU A 2 22.55 -18.72 66.83
C GLU A 2 21.20 -18.54 67.54
N LYS A 3 20.29 -19.48 67.19
CA LYS A 3 19.01 -19.88 67.79
C LYS A 3 17.74 -19.23 67.21
N SER A 4 16.63 -19.93 66.93
CA SER A 4 16.24 -21.31 66.55
C SER A 4 14.72 -21.40 66.78
N TRP A 5 14.05 -22.22 65.97
CA TRP A 5 12.61 -22.55 65.89
C TRP A 5 11.99 -23.18 67.17
N PRO A 6 10.66 -23.45 67.21
CA PRO A 6 10.03 -24.66 66.61
C PRO A 6 8.74 -24.34 65.79
N ALA A 7 8.33 -25.05 64.72
CA ALA A 7 7.88 -26.46 64.58
C ALA A 7 6.59 -26.75 65.41
N ASP A 8 5.52 -27.44 64.97
CA ASP A 8 5.32 -28.41 63.88
C ASP A 8 3.79 -28.78 63.73
N GLN A 9 3.47 -29.62 62.72
CA GLN A 9 2.29 -30.51 62.51
C GLN A 9 1.17 -30.01 61.57
N ASP A 10 0.72 -30.74 60.53
CA ASP A 10 0.86 -32.17 60.18
C ASP A 10 0.58 -32.39 58.67
N LYS A 11 1.11 -33.50 58.11
CA LYS A 11 1.12 -33.86 56.66
C LYS A 11 -0.02 -34.89 56.27
N PRO A 12 0.12 -35.85 55.30
CA PRO A 12 -0.47 -35.85 53.94
C PRO A 12 -1.15 -37.21 53.51
N LEU A 13 -1.62 -37.36 52.25
CA LEU A 13 -1.77 -38.57 51.36
C LEU A 13 -2.96 -38.35 50.40
N ALA A 14 -2.91 -38.42 49.06
CA ALA A 14 -2.54 -39.44 48.06
C ALA A 14 -3.62 -40.53 47.76
N ARG A 15 -3.84 -40.77 46.43
CA ARG A 15 -4.45 -41.95 45.74
C ARG A 15 -6.00 -42.04 45.75
N MET A 16 -6.75 -42.57 44.77
CA MET A 16 -6.58 -43.44 43.58
C MET A 16 -7.94 -43.46 42.80
N ILE A 17 -8.00 -43.38 41.45
CA ILE A 17 -8.26 -44.45 40.44
C ILE A 17 -9.75 -44.76 40.02
N ASN A 18 -9.93 -44.81 38.68
CA ASN A 18 -10.93 -45.53 37.83
C ASN A 18 -12.42 -45.18 37.95
N ALA A 19 -13.25 -45.32 36.92
CA ALA A 19 -13.18 -45.58 35.48
C ALA A 19 -14.63 -45.41 34.96
N TYR A 20 -14.86 -45.05 33.71
CA TYR A 20 -15.88 -45.73 32.88
C TYR A 20 -15.65 -45.39 31.40
N ILE A 21 -15.20 -46.43 30.70
CA ILE A 21 -15.19 -46.58 29.24
C ILE A 21 -16.61 -46.91 28.81
N GLN A 22 -17.12 -46.27 27.75
CA GLN A 22 -17.85 -46.96 26.68
C GLN A 22 -17.62 -46.25 25.34
N GLU A 23 -16.86 -46.91 24.47
CA GLU A 23 -16.90 -46.71 23.01
C GLU A 23 -18.27 -47.12 22.45
N PRO A 24 -18.62 -46.64 21.24
CA PRO A 24 -19.15 -47.57 20.27
C PRO A 24 -18.38 -47.57 18.94
N ARG A 25 -17.85 -48.76 18.65
CA ARG A 25 -17.67 -49.47 17.37
C ARG A 25 -17.91 -48.68 16.06
N ARG A 26 -16.87 -48.69 15.21
CA ARG A 26 -16.96 -48.48 13.76
C ARG A 26 -17.60 -49.69 13.06
N VAL A 27 -18.48 -49.43 12.10
CA VAL A 27 -18.81 -50.32 10.97
C VAL A 27 -18.82 -49.43 9.70
N PRO A 28 -18.30 -49.90 8.54
CA PRO A 28 -17.93 -49.01 7.44
C PRO A 28 -19.01 -48.84 6.37
N GLY A 29 -18.99 -47.66 5.73
CA GLY A 29 -19.62 -47.39 4.44
C GLY A 29 -20.92 -46.62 4.54
N THR A 30 -20.91 -45.33 4.18
CA THR A 30 -21.71 -44.72 3.09
C THR A 30 -21.26 -43.24 2.98
N VAL A 31 -21.01 -42.78 1.76
CA VAL A 31 -20.64 -41.40 1.42
C VAL A 31 -21.84 -40.48 1.72
N HIS A 32 -21.68 -39.51 2.64
CA HIS A 32 -22.59 -38.37 2.76
C HIS A 32 -21.81 -37.09 3.11
N GLY A 33 -22.14 -36.03 2.36
CA GLY A 33 -21.41 -34.77 2.29
C GLY A 33 -21.31 -33.99 3.61
N VAL A 34 -20.17 -33.34 3.77
CA VAL A 34 -19.88 -32.42 4.86
C VAL A 34 -20.62 -31.10 4.60
N LEU A 35 -21.82 -30.96 5.14
CA LEU A 35 -22.42 -29.67 5.49
C LEU A 35 -21.91 -29.31 6.89
N GLY A 36 -20.72 -28.70 6.96
CA GLY A 36 -20.24 -28.06 8.18
C GLY A 36 -21.03 -26.77 8.43
N ASN A 37 -21.54 -26.60 9.66
CA ASN A 37 -22.31 -25.44 10.11
C ASN A 37 -21.59 -24.12 9.79
N ARG A 38 -22.08 -23.35 8.79
CA ARG A 38 -21.56 -22.03 8.37
C ARG A 38 -21.93 -20.85 9.29
N ILE A 39 -22.55 -21.10 10.45
CA ILE A 39 -23.13 -20.02 11.28
C ILE A 39 -22.07 -19.33 12.15
N GLU A 40 -20.95 -19.97 12.49
CA GLU A 40 -19.94 -19.42 13.42
C GLU A 40 -19.02 -18.33 12.80
N ASP A 41 -19.02 -18.18 11.48
CA ASP A 41 -18.12 -17.27 10.74
C ASP A 41 -18.78 -15.96 10.27
N MET A 42 -20.01 -15.71 10.69
CA MET A 42 -20.82 -14.58 10.25
C MET A 42 -20.69 -13.38 11.19
N ILE A 43 -20.53 -12.17 10.61
CA ILE A 43 -20.33 -10.92 11.36
C ILE A 43 -21.15 -9.82 10.69
N SER A 44 -21.51 -8.78 11.44
CA SER A 44 -22.37 -7.68 10.98
C SER A 44 -22.01 -6.36 11.64
N MET A 45 -22.08 -5.29 10.87
CA MET A 45 -22.17 -3.93 11.41
C MET A 45 -23.59 -3.59 11.88
N LYS A 46 -23.70 -2.86 13.00
CA LYS A 46 -24.97 -2.47 13.62
C LYS A 46 -25.04 -0.98 13.95
N VAL A 47 -26.25 -0.49 14.24
CA VAL A 47 -26.47 0.88 14.76
C VAL A 47 -25.85 1.09 16.14
N ALA A 48 -25.25 2.27 16.35
CA ALA A 48 -24.69 2.67 17.63
C ALA A 48 -25.75 2.73 18.74
N GLY A 49 -25.44 2.13 19.91
CA GLY A 49 -26.28 2.21 21.12
C GLY A 49 -27.22 1.02 21.37
N HIS A 50 -27.27 0.03 20.48
CA HIS A 50 -27.93 -1.24 20.78
C HIS A 50 -27.07 -2.11 21.72
N LYS A 51 -27.73 -2.73 22.71
CA LYS A 51 -27.06 -3.52 23.78
C LYS A 51 -26.20 -4.63 23.17
N HIS A 52 -25.07 -4.89 23.84
CA HIS A 52 -24.05 -5.89 23.50
C HIS A 52 -24.63 -7.21 22.99
N CYS A 53 -23.88 -7.87 22.11
CA CYS A 53 -23.96 -9.30 21.89
C CYS A 53 -24.00 -10.04 23.24
N GLY A 54 -25.19 -10.48 23.65
CA GLY A 54 -25.42 -11.36 24.81
C GLY A 54 -25.18 -12.85 24.48
N GLY A 55 -24.65 -13.14 23.30
CA GLY A 55 -24.13 -14.46 22.94
C GLY A 55 -22.62 -14.45 23.04
N ILE A 56 -22.05 -15.50 23.61
CA ILE A 56 -20.62 -15.80 23.57
C ILE A 56 -20.13 -15.56 22.13
N CYS A 57 -19.31 -14.53 21.89
CA CYS A 57 -18.54 -14.49 20.66
C CYS A 57 -17.74 -15.80 20.63
N PRO A 58 -17.92 -16.66 19.62
CA PRO A 58 -17.11 -17.86 19.50
C PRO A 58 -15.65 -17.45 19.64
N VAL A 59 -14.90 -18.20 20.46
CA VAL A 59 -13.45 -18.03 20.58
C VAL A 59 -12.90 -17.86 19.17
N PRO A 60 -12.15 -16.79 18.84
CA PRO A 60 -11.75 -16.53 17.47
C PRO A 60 -11.00 -17.75 16.94
N ALA A 61 -11.60 -18.42 15.95
CA ALA A 61 -10.89 -19.38 15.14
C ALA A 61 -9.61 -18.71 14.61
N PRO A 62 -8.49 -19.44 14.43
CA PRO A 62 -7.29 -18.85 13.87
C PRO A 62 -7.63 -18.10 12.59
N PRO A 63 -7.11 -16.88 12.39
CA PRO A 63 -7.53 -16.04 11.28
C PRO A 63 -7.33 -16.79 9.97
N ARG A 64 -8.44 -17.02 9.27
CA ARG A 64 -8.45 -17.62 7.94
C ARG A 64 -8.34 -16.50 6.92
N ALA A 65 -7.35 -16.59 6.05
CA ALA A 65 -7.06 -15.63 4.99
C ALA A 65 -7.20 -16.31 3.63
N PHE A 66 -7.51 -15.54 2.59
CA PHE A 66 -7.48 -16.06 1.22
C PHE A 66 -6.06 -16.48 0.84
N ALA A 67 -5.93 -17.64 0.19
CA ALA A 67 -4.65 -18.10 -0.34
C ALA A 67 -4.32 -17.51 -1.72
N LYS A 68 -5.33 -17.01 -2.46
CA LYS A 68 -5.17 -16.41 -3.79
C LYS A 68 -4.73 -14.96 -3.64
N ARG A 69 -3.87 -14.49 -4.56
CA ARG A 69 -3.50 -13.06 -4.67
C ARG A 69 -4.55 -12.22 -5.36
N THR A 70 -5.26 -12.79 -6.34
CA THR A 70 -6.33 -12.10 -7.05
C THR A 70 -7.67 -12.74 -6.70
N LEU A 71 -8.60 -11.92 -6.22
CA LEU A 71 -9.95 -12.31 -5.86
C LEU A 71 -10.95 -11.68 -6.83
N SER A 72 -11.86 -12.51 -7.33
CA SER A 72 -12.96 -12.07 -8.16
C SER A 72 -14.16 -11.67 -7.30
N TRP A 73 -14.84 -10.59 -7.68
CA TRP A 73 -16.07 -10.17 -7.02
C TRP A 73 -17.16 -9.81 -8.02
N ARG A 74 -18.42 -9.90 -7.59
CA ARG A 74 -19.60 -9.56 -8.40
C ARG A 74 -20.77 -9.09 -7.53
N LEU A 75 -21.39 -7.97 -7.91
CA LEU A 75 -22.75 -7.65 -7.50
C LEU A 75 -23.73 -8.52 -8.29
N LEU A 76 -24.51 -9.36 -7.61
CA LEU A 76 -25.49 -10.24 -8.26
C LEU A 76 -26.66 -9.41 -8.81
N GLY A 77 -27.02 -9.64 -10.08
CA GLY A 77 -28.08 -8.87 -10.74
C GLY A 77 -29.45 -9.06 -10.09
N GLU A 78 -29.77 -10.28 -9.62
CA GLU A 78 -31.00 -10.55 -8.87
C GLU A 78 -31.05 -9.90 -7.48
N GLY A 79 -29.94 -9.32 -7.01
CA GLY A 79 -29.83 -8.68 -5.71
C GLY A 79 -29.23 -7.28 -5.81
N ALA A 80 -29.54 -6.52 -6.86
CA ALA A 80 -29.23 -5.10 -6.90
C ALA A 80 -30.29 -4.30 -6.11
N SER A 81 -29.88 -3.27 -5.37
CA SER A 81 -30.82 -2.38 -4.69
C SER A 81 -31.70 -1.62 -5.68
N GLY A 82 -32.99 -1.49 -5.39
CA GLY A 82 -33.90 -0.62 -6.15
C GLY A 82 -33.76 0.87 -5.81
N GLN A 83 -33.04 1.22 -4.73
CA GLN A 83 -32.94 2.58 -4.20
C GLN A 83 -31.78 3.38 -4.82
N LEU A 84 -30.79 2.68 -5.38
CA LEU A 84 -29.61 3.24 -6.03
C LEU A 84 -29.46 2.64 -7.41
N ALA A 85 -29.02 3.41 -8.41
CA ALA A 85 -28.73 2.84 -9.72
C ALA A 85 -27.62 1.76 -9.61
N GLU A 86 -27.78 0.62 -10.28
CA GLU A 86 -26.81 -0.49 -10.22
C GLU A 86 -25.38 -0.04 -10.58
N ALA A 87 -25.25 0.85 -11.58
CA ALA A 87 -23.96 1.42 -11.96
C ALA A 87 -23.29 2.19 -10.82
N GLU A 88 -24.07 2.92 -10.01
CA GLU A 88 -23.58 3.67 -8.85
C GLU A 88 -23.24 2.71 -7.69
N GLN A 89 -24.05 1.67 -7.46
CA GLN A 89 -23.72 0.62 -6.50
C GLN A 89 -22.37 -0.01 -6.84
N ARG A 90 -22.17 -0.43 -8.09
CA ARG A 90 -20.92 -1.06 -8.55
C ARG A 90 -19.72 -0.11 -8.45
N ARG A 91 -19.92 1.18 -8.72
CA ARG A 91 -18.89 2.21 -8.54
C ARG A 91 -18.45 2.33 -7.08
N ILE A 92 -19.40 2.35 -6.15
CA ILE A 92 -19.14 2.40 -4.70
C ILE A 92 -18.43 1.13 -4.24
N LEU A 93 -18.88 -0.04 -4.69
CA LEU A 93 -18.27 -1.33 -4.35
C LEU A 93 -16.85 -1.47 -4.90
N ARG A 94 -16.58 -1.01 -6.14
CA ARG A 94 -15.21 -0.92 -6.68
C ARG A 94 -14.30 -0.11 -5.77
N LEU A 95 -14.76 1.05 -5.31
CA LEU A 95 -14.01 1.90 -4.40
C LEU A 95 -13.78 1.20 -3.05
N ALA A 96 -14.77 0.49 -2.51
CA ALA A 96 -14.63 -0.25 -1.26
C ALA A 96 -13.53 -1.34 -1.34
N PHE A 97 -13.51 -2.13 -2.43
CA PHE A 97 -12.43 -3.10 -2.68
C PHE A 97 -11.09 -2.41 -2.90
N ARG A 98 -11.09 -1.29 -3.63
CA ARG A 98 -9.89 -0.51 -3.91
C ARG A 98 -9.19 -0.06 -2.63
N MET A 99 -9.93 0.50 -1.67
CA MET A 99 -9.38 0.99 -0.40
C MET A 99 -8.59 -0.09 0.35
N TRP A 100 -9.02 -1.35 0.25
CA TRP A 100 -8.30 -2.49 0.80
C TRP A 100 -7.06 -2.87 -0.04
N SER A 101 -7.16 -2.93 -1.38
CA SER A 101 -6.00 -3.22 -2.25
C SER A 101 -4.89 -2.16 -2.17
N GLU A 102 -5.21 -0.91 -1.81
CA GLU A 102 -4.22 0.15 -1.64
C GLU A 102 -3.28 -0.07 -0.44
N VAL A 103 -3.58 -1.04 0.45
CA VAL A 103 -2.83 -1.26 1.70
C VAL A 103 -2.38 -2.71 1.90
N MET A 104 -2.64 -3.61 0.94
CA MET A 104 -2.25 -5.03 1.02
C MET A 104 -1.97 -5.62 -0.37
N PRO A 105 -1.24 -6.74 -0.48
CA PRO A 105 -0.80 -7.29 -1.77
C PRO A 105 -1.87 -8.11 -2.52
N LEU A 106 -3.16 -7.90 -2.22
CA LEU A 106 -4.27 -8.56 -2.89
C LEU A 106 -4.89 -7.66 -3.97
N ASP A 107 -5.21 -8.26 -5.10
CA ASP A 107 -5.93 -7.64 -6.21
C ASP A 107 -7.39 -8.04 -6.23
N PHE A 108 -8.27 -7.08 -6.49
CA PHE A 108 -9.70 -7.33 -6.64
C PHE A 108 -10.13 -7.08 -8.08
N ARG A 109 -10.67 -8.12 -8.73
CA ARG A 109 -11.16 -8.04 -10.10
C ARG A 109 -12.68 -8.20 -10.12
N GLU A 110 -13.36 -7.22 -10.69
CA GLU A 110 -14.78 -7.38 -10.98
C GLU A 110 -14.95 -8.39 -12.13
N ASP A 111 -15.71 -9.46 -11.89
CA ASP A 111 -15.98 -10.48 -12.89
C ASP A 111 -17.47 -10.51 -13.21
N LEU A 112 -17.86 -10.17 -14.44
CA LEU A 112 -19.26 -10.17 -14.89
C LEU A 112 -19.59 -11.37 -15.80
N ALA A 113 -18.59 -12.16 -16.19
CA ALA A 113 -18.73 -13.15 -17.27
C ALA A 113 -18.73 -14.59 -16.75
N ALA A 114 -17.95 -14.89 -15.72
CA ALA A 114 -17.85 -16.25 -15.18
C ALA A 114 -19.19 -16.73 -14.58
N PRO A 115 -19.43 -18.05 -14.43
CA PRO A 115 -20.55 -18.55 -13.64
C PRO A 115 -20.48 -18.04 -12.19
N GLY A 116 -21.62 -17.74 -11.55
CA GLY A 116 -21.65 -17.18 -10.20
C GLY A 116 -20.94 -18.04 -9.14
N ALA A 117 -20.92 -19.37 -9.32
CA ALA A 117 -20.20 -20.30 -8.43
C ALA A 117 -18.66 -20.20 -8.51
N ALA A 118 -18.11 -19.56 -9.56
CA ALA A 118 -16.69 -19.35 -9.73
C ALA A 118 -16.20 -18.00 -9.19
N VAL A 119 -17.12 -17.12 -8.75
CA VAL A 119 -16.80 -15.81 -8.16
C VAL A 119 -16.43 -16.00 -6.69
N ASP A 120 -15.31 -15.42 -6.27
CA ASP A 120 -14.79 -15.59 -4.90
C ASP A 120 -15.63 -14.84 -3.86
N ILE A 121 -16.10 -13.62 -4.17
CA ILE A 121 -16.89 -12.77 -3.27
C ILE A 121 -18.14 -12.28 -4.01
N LYS A 122 -19.32 -12.78 -3.63
CA LYS A 122 -20.58 -12.28 -4.17
C LYS A 122 -21.19 -11.25 -3.24
N LEU A 123 -21.73 -10.18 -3.81
CA LEU A 123 -22.42 -9.12 -3.10
C LEU A 123 -23.86 -9.04 -3.57
N ALA A 124 -24.77 -8.78 -2.64
CA ALA A 124 -26.18 -8.57 -2.97
C ALA A 124 -26.92 -7.78 -1.88
N PHE A 125 -28.01 -7.15 -2.30
CA PHE A 125 -29.00 -6.47 -1.47
C PHE A 125 -30.21 -7.38 -1.31
N GLY A 126 -30.78 -7.41 -0.11
CA GLY A 126 -31.94 -8.24 0.19
C GLY A 126 -32.75 -7.70 1.36
N ARG A 127 -34.02 -8.10 1.45
CA ARG A 127 -34.92 -7.74 2.55
C ARG A 127 -35.39 -8.99 3.27
N GLY A 128 -35.51 -8.95 4.59
CA GLY A 128 -35.95 -10.10 5.38
C GLY A 128 -35.26 -11.40 4.95
N ARG A 129 -36.03 -12.38 4.46
CA ARG A 129 -35.50 -13.61 3.82
C ARG A 129 -35.07 -13.30 2.39
N HIS A 130 -33.79 -13.46 2.09
CA HIS A 130 -33.21 -13.10 0.80
C HIS A 130 -32.26 -14.19 0.29
N LEU A 131 -32.22 -14.43 -1.03
CA LEU A 131 -31.16 -15.18 -1.74
C LEU A 131 -30.80 -16.57 -1.18
N GLY A 132 -31.75 -17.25 -0.51
CA GLY A 132 -31.48 -18.53 0.17
C GLY A 132 -30.54 -18.41 1.38
N CYS A 133 -30.30 -17.19 1.85
CA CYS A 133 -29.54 -16.86 3.05
C CYS A 133 -30.27 -17.38 4.31
N PRO A 134 -29.58 -18.08 5.23
CA PRO A 134 -30.18 -18.53 6.48
C PRO A 134 -30.43 -17.40 7.48
N ARG A 135 -29.75 -16.25 7.33
CA ARG A 135 -29.95 -15.06 8.17
C ARG A 135 -30.98 -14.14 7.56
N VAL A 136 -31.99 -13.82 8.36
CA VAL A 136 -33.08 -12.93 8.00
C VAL A 136 -32.71 -11.52 8.47
N PHE A 137 -32.83 -10.53 7.59
CA PHE A 137 -32.71 -9.13 7.98
C PHE A 137 -33.91 -8.69 8.84
N ASP A 138 -33.70 -7.71 9.70
CA ASP A 138 -34.68 -7.23 10.68
C ASP A 138 -35.43 -5.97 10.24
N GLY A 139 -35.14 -5.47 9.03
CA GLY A 139 -35.67 -4.20 8.53
C GLY A 139 -34.85 -3.03 9.05
N SER A 140 -35.33 -1.81 8.85
CA SER A 140 -34.48 -0.62 9.10
C SER A 140 -34.09 -0.42 10.58
N GLY A 141 -32.84 0.00 10.79
CA GLY A 141 -32.31 0.61 12.02
C GLY A 141 -31.51 -0.32 12.94
N GLN A 142 -31.16 -1.54 12.52
CA GLN A 142 -30.45 -2.49 13.39
C GLN A 142 -29.25 -3.16 12.72
N GLU A 143 -29.46 -3.98 11.69
CA GLU A 143 -28.41 -4.68 10.96
C GLU A 143 -28.30 -4.13 9.53
N PHE A 144 -27.20 -3.44 9.23
CA PHE A 144 -27.03 -2.84 7.91
C PHE A 144 -26.56 -3.84 6.86
N ALA A 145 -25.73 -4.78 7.28
CA ALA A 145 -25.18 -5.80 6.42
C ALA A 145 -24.64 -6.96 7.25
N HIS A 146 -24.36 -8.06 6.57
CA HIS A 146 -23.52 -9.11 7.12
C HIS A 146 -22.61 -9.71 6.06
N ALA A 147 -21.47 -10.20 6.54
CA ALA A 147 -20.50 -10.92 5.75
C ALA A 147 -20.18 -12.27 6.38
N TRP A 148 -19.90 -13.25 5.52
CA TRP A 148 -19.18 -14.45 5.92
C TRP A 148 -17.69 -14.27 5.70
N ARG A 149 -16.88 -14.70 6.66
CA ARG A 149 -15.43 -14.82 6.43
C ARG A 149 -15.17 -15.66 5.17
N LEU A 150 -14.28 -15.18 4.32
CA LEU A 150 -13.95 -15.81 3.04
C LEU A 150 -15.17 -16.12 2.18
N GLY A 151 -16.19 -15.26 2.22
CA GLY A 151 -17.48 -15.52 1.59
C GLY A 151 -18.20 -14.26 1.15
N ASP A 152 -19.53 -14.38 1.09
CA ASP A 152 -20.42 -13.41 0.48
C ASP A 152 -20.78 -12.27 1.45
N ILE A 153 -21.21 -11.14 0.88
CA ILE A 153 -21.66 -9.95 1.60
C ILE A 153 -23.12 -9.68 1.21
N HIS A 154 -23.99 -9.53 2.21
CA HIS A 154 -25.36 -9.09 1.98
C HIS A 154 -25.62 -7.76 2.69
N PHE A 155 -26.30 -6.85 2.00
CA PHE A 155 -26.74 -5.56 2.51
C PHE A 155 -28.25 -5.57 2.72
N ASP A 156 -28.73 -4.98 3.81
CA ASP A 156 -30.17 -4.88 4.09
C ASP A 156 -30.80 -3.78 3.23
N ASP A 157 -31.58 -4.16 2.23
CA ASP A 157 -32.24 -3.24 1.30
C ASP A 157 -33.49 -2.57 1.88
N ASP A 158 -33.81 -2.80 3.16
CA ASP A 158 -34.72 -1.97 3.93
C ASP A 158 -34.03 -0.70 4.48
N GLU A 159 -32.69 -0.65 4.46
CA GLU A 159 -31.93 0.54 4.85
C GLU A 159 -31.80 1.56 3.72
N HIS A 160 -31.75 2.84 4.09
CA HIS A 160 -31.56 3.92 3.13
C HIS A 160 -30.08 4.16 2.84
N PHE A 161 -29.52 3.31 1.98
CA PHE A 161 -28.15 3.46 1.50
C PHE A 161 -27.99 4.65 0.57
N THR A 162 -26.92 5.43 0.79
CA THR A 162 -26.63 6.63 0.03
C THR A 162 -25.19 6.65 -0.49
N PRO A 163 -24.91 7.39 -1.58
CA PRO A 163 -23.57 7.56 -2.10
C PRO A 163 -22.68 8.38 -1.13
N PRO A 164 -21.34 8.31 -1.26
CA PRO A 164 -20.41 9.02 -0.37
C PRO A 164 -20.61 10.54 -0.32
N THR A 165 -21.22 11.12 -1.35
CA THR A 165 -21.47 12.57 -1.46
C THR A 165 -22.74 13.04 -0.75
N SER A 166 -23.50 12.12 -0.13
CA SER A 166 -24.74 12.43 0.56
C SER A 166 -24.49 12.64 2.06
N ASP A 167 -24.99 13.75 2.60
CA ASP A 167 -24.93 14.05 4.05
C ASP A 167 -26.09 13.42 4.83
N ALA A 168 -27.03 12.78 4.12
CA ALA A 168 -28.18 12.08 4.70
C ALA A 168 -28.15 10.59 4.31
N GLY A 169 -28.58 9.72 5.23
CA GLY A 169 -28.64 8.27 5.04
C GLY A 169 -27.42 7.48 5.54
N ILE A 170 -27.35 6.21 5.15
CA ILE A 170 -26.27 5.29 5.54
C ILE A 170 -25.30 5.17 4.36
N SER A 171 -24.03 5.48 4.58
CA SER A 171 -23.02 5.41 3.52
C SER A 171 -22.78 3.97 3.11
N LEU A 172 -23.18 3.62 1.88
CA LEU A 172 -22.92 2.29 1.32
C LEU A 172 -21.41 1.98 1.28
N LEU A 173 -20.58 2.98 0.97
CA LEU A 173 -19.13 2.81 0.93
C LEU A 173 -18.59 2.38 2.29
N LYS A 174 -19.02 3.05 3.36
CA LYS A 174 -18.54 2.76 4.71
C LYS A 174 -18.91 1.36 5.16
N VAL A 175 -20.16 0.97 4.93
CA VAL A 175 -20.65 -0.39 5.24
C VAL A 175 -19.90 -1.42 4.40
N ALA A 176 -19.75 -1.20 3.10
CA ALA A 176 -19.05 -2.12 2.21
C ALA A 176 -17.58 -2.31 2.61
N VAL A 177 -16.85 -1.24 2.95
CA VAL A 177 -15.44 -1.36 3.40
C VAL A 177 -15.35 -2.18 4.70
N HIS A 178 -16.27 -1.96 5.65
CA HIS A 178 -16.34 -2.74 6.89
C HIS A 178 -16.57 -4.23 6.61
N GLU A 179 -17.62 -4.57 5.84
CA GLU A 179 -17.97 -5.95 5.55
C GLU A 179 -16.90 -6.67 4.72
N ILE A 180 -16.25 -5.98 3.77
CA ILE A 180 -15.09 -6.53 3.05
C ILE A 180 -13.95 -6.85 4.03
N GLY A 181 -13.72 -6.03 5.05
CA GLY A 181 -12.75 -6.33 6.11
C GLY A 181 -13.05 -7.67 6.80
N HIS A 182 -14.32 -7.97 7.08
CA HIS A 182 -14.74 -9.28 7.60
C HIS A 182 -14.53 -10.42 6.62
N VAL A 183 -14.89 -10.23 5.35
CA VAL A 183 -14.62 -11.22 4.29
C VAL A 183 -13.13 -11.54 4.22
N LEU A 184 -12.27 -10.53 4.38
CA LEU A 184 -10.82 -10.68 4.38
C LEU A 184 -10.24 -11.24 5.70
N GLY A 185 -11.08 -11.48 6.72
CA GLY A 185 -10.69 -12.15 7.96
C GLY A 185 -10.44 -11.23 9.15
N LEU A 186 -10.71 -9.92 9.04
CA LEU A 186 -10.60 -9.01 10.18
C LEU A 186 -11.78 -9.19 11.13
N PRO A 187 -11.54 -9.26 12.46
CA PRO A 187 -12.60 -9.18 13.45
C PRO A 187 -13.01 -7.72 13.70
N HIS A 188 -14.09 -7.52 14.46
CA HIS A 188 -14.40 -6.21 15.03
C HIS A 188 -13.27 -5.69 15.92
N THR A 189 -13.12 -4.37 15.97
CA THR A 189 -12.25 -3.67 16.92
C THR A 189 -12.99 -2.53 17.59
N TYR A 190 -12.83 -2.36 18.90
CA TYR A 190 -13.55 -1.33 19.67
C TYR A 190 -12.81 0.01 19.71
N ARG A 191 -11.94 0.27 18.73
CA ARG A 191 -11.16 1.51 18.64
C ARG A 191 -11.93 2.56 17.84
N ALA A 192 -12.17 3.71 18.45
CA ALA A 192 -12.74 4.85 17.76
C ALA A 192 -11.89 5.22 16.53
N GLY A 193 -12.55 5.40 15.39
CA GLY A 193 -11.93 5.74 14.11
C GLY A 193 -11.52 4.55 13.24
N SER A 194 -11.53 3.32 13.77
CA SER A 194 -11.36 2.13 12.92
C SER A 194 -12.59 1.88 12.06
N ILE A 195 -12.38 1.44 10.82
CA ILE A 195 -13.49 1.00 9.95
C ILE A 195 -14.13 -0.28 10.48
N MET A 196 -13.37 -1.14 11.16
CA MET A 196 -13.83 -2.41 11.72
C MET A 196 -14.54 -2.25 13.07
N GLN A 197 -14.92 -1.03 13.45
CA GLN A 197 -15.77 -0.82 14.62
C GLN A 197 -17.18 -1.39 14.40
N PRO A 198 -17.77 -2.08 15.38
CA PRO A 198 -19.07 -2.75 15.20
C PRO A 198 -20.23 -1.77 15.05
N ASN A 199 -20.08 -0.56 15.59
CA ASN A 199 -21.13 0.45 15.59
C ASN A 199 -20.88 1.45 14.48
N TYR A 200 -21.88 1.66 13.63
CA TYR A 200 -21.81 2.69 12.62
C TYR A 200 -21.78 4.08 13.27
N VAL A 201 -20.70 4.81 12.99
CA VAL A 201 -20.56 6.23 13.36
C VAL A 201 -20.59 7.03 12.07
N PRO A 202 -21.58 7.92 11.88
CA PRO A 202 -21.55 8.87 10.78
C PRO A 202 -20.23 9.64 10.82
N GLN A 203 -19.45 9.54 9.75
CA GLN A 203 -18.20 10.29 9.60
C GLN A 203 -18.35 11.26 8.43
N GLU A 204 -17.37 12.14 8.27
CA GLU A 204 -17.27 12.99 7.10
C GLU A 204 -17.32 12.18 5.80
N PRO A 205 -17.82 12.78 4.70
CA PRO A 205 -18.03 12.10 3.42
C PRO A 205 -16.77 11.45 2.84
N VAL A 206 -15.58 11.86 3.30
CA VAL A 206 -14.28 11.26 2.96
C VAL A 206 -13.67 10.63 4.22
N PHE A 207 -13.31 9.34 4.13
CA PHE A 207 -12.59 8.63 5.19
C PHE A 207 -11.50 7.73 4.61
N GLU A 208 -10.53 7.39 5.44
CA GLU A 208 -9.47 6.43 5.11
C GLU A 208 -9.41 5.31 6.14
N LEU A 209 -8.82 4.17 5.73
CA LEU A 209 -8.47 3.10 6.66
C LEU A 209 -7.48 3.61 7.72
N ASP A 210 -7.81 3.41 9.00
CA ASP A 210 -6.93 3.78 10.11
C ASP A 210 -5.64 2.94 10.09
N TRP A 211 -4.60 3.45 10.75
CA TRP A 211 -3.33 2.72 10.90
C TRP A 211 -3.52 1.32 11.49
N SER A 212 -4.42 1.14 12.46
CA SER A 212 -4.67 -0.17 13.07
C SER A 212 -5.34 -1.14 12.11
N ASP A 213 -6.26 -0.67 11.26
CA ASP A 213 -6.91 -1.50 10.24
C ASP A 213 -5.88 -1.98 9.20
N ARG A 214 -5.03 -1.05 8.73
CA ARG A 214 -3.93 -1.35 7.82
C ARG A 214 -2.96 -2.38 8.40
N LYS A 215 -2.54 -2.21 9.66
CA LYS A 215 -1.61 -3.17 10.29
C LYS A 215 -2.25 -4.51 10.58
N ALA A 216 -3.54 -4.54 10.93
CA ALA A 216 -4.26 -5.79 11.14
C ALA A 216 -4.35 -6.59 9.82
N ILE A 217 -4.68 -5.94 8.71
CA ILE A 217 -4.80 -6.61 7.42
C ILE A 217 -3.45 -7.06 6.85
N GLN A 218 -2.41 -6.24 7.02
CA GLN A 218 -1.04 -6.59 6.63
C GLN A 218 -0.47 -7.75 7.45
N LYS A 219 -0.93 -7.96 8.67
CA LYS A 219 -0.57 -9.14 9.46
C LYS A 219 -1.14 -10.44 8.85
N LEU A 220 -2.24 -10.35 8.11
CA LEU A 220 -2.86 -11.48 7.43
C LEU A 220 -2.25 -11.73 6.04
N TYR A 221 -2.05 -10.67 5.26
CA TYR A 221 -1.69 -10.78 3.84
C TYR A 221 -0.26 -10.34 3.50
N GLY A 222 0.48 -9.76 4.45
CA GLY A 222 1.82 -9.21 4.23
C GLY A 222 1.82 -7.76 3.73
N SER A 223 3.01 -7.27 3.40
CA SER A 223 3.25 -5.95 2.82
C SER A 223 3.28 -5.99 1.29
N CYS A 224 3.10 -4.83 0.67
CA CYS A 224 3.26 -4.66 -0.77
C CYS A 224 4.75 -4.57 -1.11
N GLU A 225 5.17 -5.38 -2.08
CA GLU A 225 6.55 -5.53 -2.50
C GLU A 225 6.64 -5.34 -4.01
N GLY A 226 7.74 -4.76 -4.49
CA GLY A 226 7.99 -4.57 -5.91
C GLY A 226 9.11 -3.58 -6.18
N SER A 227 9.67 -3.64 -7.39
CA SER A 227 10.63 -2.64 -7.87
C SER A 227 9.94 -1.37 -8.33
N PHE A 228 10.73 -0.31 -8.50
CA PHE A 228 10.27 0.96 -9.05
C PHE A 228 11.20 1.35 -10.19
N ASP A 229 10.62 1.83 -11.29
CA ASP A 229 11.38 2.30 -12.45
C ASP A 229 12.13 3.59 -12.09
N THR A 230 11.53 4.43 -11.26
CA THR A 230 12.12 5.70 -10.81
C THR A 230 11.46 6.15 -9.52
N ALA A 231 12.26 6.63 -8.57
CA ALA A 231 11.79 7.28 -7.35
C ALA A 231 12.48 8.62 -7.17
N PHE A 232 11.77 9.64 -6.68
CA PHE A 232 12.34 10.96 -6.42
C PHE A 232 11.54 11.79 -5.44
N ASP A 233 12.23 12.65 -4.68
CA ASP A 233 11.55 13.63 -3.85
C ASP A 233 11.13 14.84 -4.68
N TRP A 234 9.87 15.23 -4.51
CA TRP A 234 9.31 16.46 -5.03
C TRP A 234 9.23 17.53 -3.95
N ILE A 235 9.75 18.70 -4.28
CA ILE A 235 9.84 19.84 -3.37
C ILE A 235 8.69 20.81 -3.64
N ARG A 236 7.80 21.00 -2.66
CA ARG A 236 6.74 22.02 -2.70
C ARG A 236 7.02 23.15 -1.72
N LYS A 237 6.80 24.39 -2.19
CA LYS A 237 6.84 25.60 -1.36
C LYS A 237 5.42 25.90 -0.88
N GLU A 238 5.16 25.73 0.40
CA GLU A 238 3.89 26.08 1.03
C GLU A 238 4.05 27.37 1.81
N ARG A 239 3.11 28.30 1.72
CA ARG A 239 3.02 29.44 2.65
C ARG A 239 2.05 29.08 3.75
N ASN A 240 2.46 29.22 5.01
CA ASN A 240 1.52 29.08 6.11
C ASN A 240 0.63 30.33 6.24
N GLN A 241 -0.35 30.26 7.14
CA GLN A 241 -1.27 31.38 7.45
C GLN A 241 -0.59 32.69 7.89
N HIS A 242 0.70 32.65 8.27
CA HIS A 242 1.50 33.80 8.65
C HIS A 242 2.47 34.24 7.52
N GLY A 243 2.31 33.72 6.31
CA GLY A 243 3.16 34.03 5.15
C GLY A 243 4.55 33.40 5.15
N ALA A 244 4.91 32.62 6.18
CA ALA A 244 6.20 31.93 6.25
C ALA A 244 6.23 30.76 5.26
N VAL A 245 7.30 30.70 4.46
CA VAL A 245 7.51 29.63 3.48
C VAL A 245 8.02 28.38 4.21
N ARG A 246 7.29 27.27 4.03
CA ARG A 246 7.66 25.93 4.48
C ARG A 246 7.89 25.05 3.26
N MET A 247 8.98 24.31 3.28
CA MET A 247 9.26 23.29 2.27
C MET A 247 8.56 21.99 2.69
N ARG A 248 7.81 21.38 1.78
CA ARG A 248 7.29 20.03 1.92
C ARG A 248 7.98 19.12 0.92
N PHE A 249 8.39 17.95 1.38
CA PHE A 249 9.04 16.92 0.58
C PHE A 249 8.15 15.69 0.57
N SER A 250 7.63 15.35 -0.60
CA SER A 250 6.90 14.10 -0.82
C SER A 250 7.67 13.28 -1.84
N THR A 251 7.61 11.96 -1.77
CA THR A 251 8.36 11.08 -2.68
C THR A 251 7.42 10.53 -3.74
N TYR A 252 7.75 10.70 -5.00
CA TYR A 252 7.08 10.00 -6.07
C TYR A 252 7.77 8.67 -6.34
N PHE A 253 6.96 7.63 -6.51
CA PHE A 253 7.39 6.31 -6.94
C PHE A 253 6.71 6.00 -8.26
N PHE A 254 7.48 5.73 -9.30
CA PHE A 254 6.98 5.37 -10.62
C PHE A 254 7.22 3.88 -10.86
N ARG A 255 6.21 3.20 -11.39
CA ARG A 255 6.27 1.78 -11.75
C ARG A 255 5.37 1.54 -12.95
N ASN A 256 5.93 0.96 -14.00
CA ASN A 256 5.26 0.74 -15.27
C ASN A 256 4.66 2.07 -15.77
N SER A 257 3.33 2.13 -15.93
CA SER A 257 2.57 3.31 -16.34
C SER A 257 1.90 4.05 -15.18
N TRP A 258 2.28 3.76 -13.94
CA TRP A 258 1.64 4.26 -12.73
C TRP A 258 2.62 4.99 -11.82
N TYR A 259 2.08 5.87 -10.98
CA TYR A 259 2.84 6.50 -9.91
C TYR A 259 2.03 6.63 -8.62
N TRP A 260 2.76 6.69 -7.50
CA TRP A 260 2.27 7.02 -6.17
C TRP A 260 2.97 8.27 -5.68
N LEU A 261 2.24 9.13 -4.99
CA LEU A 261 2.75 10.23 -4.19
C LEU A 261 2.78 9.80 -2.73
N TYR A 262 3.97 9.47 -2.22
CA TYR A 262 4.18 9.12 -0.83
C TYR A 262 4.39 10.37 0.03
N GLU A 263 3.50 10.58 0.97
CA GLU A 263 3.57 11.66 1.95
C GLU A 263 4.49 11.28 3.11
N ASN A 264 5.78 11.62 2.98
CA ASN A 264 6.81 11.27 3.97
C ASN A 264 6.50 11.66 5.43
N ARG A 265 5.66 12.68 5.65
CA ARG A 265 5.24 13.08 7.02
C ARG A 265 4.19 12.15 7.62
N ASN A 266 3.30 11.64 6.78
CA ASN A 266 2.17 10.82 7.18
C ASN A 266 2.47 9.32 7.05
N ASN A 267 3.60 8.96 6.42
CA ASN A 267 4.02 7.60 6.13
C ASN A 267 2.92 6.80 5.39
N ARG A 268 2.36 7.41 4.35
CA ARG A 268 1.34 6.82 3.50
C ARG A 268 1.38 7.43 2.10
N THR A 269 0.91 6.67 1.12
CA THR A 269 0.51 7.16 -0.19
C THR A 269 -0.68 8.12 -0.09
N ARG A 270 -0.80 9.03 -1.06
CA ARG A 270 -1.94 9.92 -1.18
C ARG A 270 -3.20 9.10 -1.45
N TYR A 271 -4.33 9.53 -0.87
CA TYR A 271 -5.65 8.99 -1.18
C TYR A 271 -5.89 8.83 -2.69
N GLY A 272 -6.31 7.64 -3.11
CA GLY A 272 -6.62 7.37 -4.51
C GLY A 272 -5.40 7.19 -5.42
N ASP A 273 -4.22 6.94 -4.86
CA ASP A 273 -3.11 6.34 -5.61
C ASP A 273 -3.33 4.81 -5.78
N PRO A 274 -2.71 4.15 -6.78
CA PRO A 274 -1.90 4.73 -7.85
C PRO A 274 -2.69 5.57 -8.84
N ILE A 275 -1.98 6.49 -9.52
CA ILE A 275 -2.50 7.25 -10.66
C ILE A 275 -1.67 6.94 -11.91
N GLN A 276 -2.31 6.89 -13.08
CA GLN A 276 -1.60 6.71 -14.35
C GLN A 276 -0.70 7.92 -14.62
N ILE A 277 0.53 7.68 -15.07
CA ILE A 277 1.46 8.75 -15.45
C ILE A 277 0.80 9.67 -16.47
N LEU A 278 0.04 9.15 -17.45
CA LEU A 278 -0.69 9.95 -18.45
C LEU A 278 -1.70 10.96 -17.86
N ARG A 279 -2.24 10.73 -16.66
CA ARG A 279 -3.19 11.66 -16.01
C ARG A 279 -2.51 12.82 -15.29
N GLY A 280 -1.19 12.74 -15.09
CA GLY A 280 -0.36 13.84 -14.61
C GLY A 280 0.83 13.99 -15.54
N TRP A 281 1.89 14.67 -15.09
CA TRP A 281 3.21 14.58 -15.76
C TRP A 281 3.13 14.80 -17.28
N HIS A 282 2.37 15.80 -17.72
CA HIS A 282 2.01 15.92 -19.13
C HIS A 282 3.27 16.08 -20.01
N GLY A 283 3.31 15.40 -21.15
CA GLY A 283 4.39 15.54 -22.13
C GLY A 283 5.67 14.74 -21.86
N ILE A 284 5.81 14.09 -20.70
CA ILE A 284 6.86 13.04 -20.52
C ILE A 284 6.33 11.68 -20.99
N PRO A 285 7.19 10.68 -21.20
CA PRO A 285 6.75 9.33 -21.52
C PRO A 285 5.82 8.74 -20.45
N THR A 286 4.85 7.96 -20.87
CA THR A 286 3.76 7.49 -20.00
C THR A 286 4.05 6.18 -19.26
N GLN A 287 5.23 5.59 -19.46
CA GLN A 287 5.64 4.36 -18.80
C GLN A 287 7.16 4.15 -18.79
N HIS A 288 7.66 3.39 -17.83
CA HIS A 288 9.07 2.96 -17.71
C HIS A 288 10.03 4.14 -17.85
N ILE A 289 9.96 5.07 -16.90
CA ILE A 289 10.90 6.19 -16.80
C ILE A 289 12.22 5.66 -16.24
N ASP A 290 13.34 5.96 -16.91
CA ASP A 290 14.64 5.40 -16.53
C ASP A 290 15.29 6.18 -15.39
N ALA A 291 15.12 7.51 -15.36
CA ALA A 291 15.66 8.34 -14.28
C ALA A 291 14.93 9.67 -14.14
N PHE A 292 15.09 10.26 -12.95
CA PHE A 292 14.72 11.64 -12.67
C PHE A 292 15.89 12.37 -12.00
N VAL A 293 16.19 13.58 -12.46
CA VAL A 293 17.24 14.42 -11.88
C VAL A 293 16.68 15.81 -11.60
N HIS A 294 16.88 16.29 -10.38
CA HIS A 294 16.53 17.66 -9.97
C HIS A 294 17.79 18.47 -9.67
N LEU A 295 18.18 19.35 -10.59
CA LEU A 295 19.29 20.28 -10.41
C LEU A 295 18.81 21.47 -9.60
N TRP A 296 18.88 21.31 -8.29
CA TRP A 296 18.43 22.33 -7.34
C TRP A 296 19.62 23.05 -6.69
N THR A 297 19.86 24.28 -7.16
CA THR A 297 20.89 25.19 -6.64
C THR A 297 20.27 26.56 -6.37
N TRP A 298 21.06 27.53 -5.88
CA TRP A 298 20.54 28.89 -5.71
C TRP A 298 20.30 29.62 -7.04
N ARG A 299 20.82 29.10 -8.17
CA ARG A 299 20.69 29.68 -9.52
C ARG A 299 19.87 28.82 -10.50
N ARG A 300 19.72 27.52 -10.23
CA ARG A 300 19.04 26.56 -11.09
C ARG A 300 17.97 25.80 -10.31
N ASP A 301 16.82 25.60 -10.94
CA ASP A 301 15.73 24.75 -10.48
C ASP A 301 15.19 23.93 -11.65
N GLU A 302 16.06 23.07 -12.21
CA GLU A 302 15.79 22.32 -13.43
C GLU A 302 15.45 20.86 -13.09
N ARG A 303 14.43 20.32 -13.76
CA ARG A 303 13.93 18.96 -13.54
C ARG A 303 13.99 18.20 -14.85
N TYR A 304 14.69 17.07 -14.86
CA TYR A 304 14.88 16.26 -16.05
C TYR A 304 14.35 14.84 -15.84
N PHE A 305 13.54 14.39 -16.78
CA PHE A 305 13.13 12.99 -16.92
C PHE A 305 13.92 12.35 -18.05
N PHE A 306 14.36 11.11 -17.86
CA PHE A 306 15.14 10.35 -18.85
C PHE A 306 14.38 9.11 -19.28
N LYS A 307 14.42 8.82 -20.58
CA LYS A 307 13.91 7.58 -21.15
C LYS A 307 14.60 7.26 -22.47
N GLY A 308 15.10 6.04 -22.59
CA GLY A 308 15.77 5.60 -23.80
C GLY A 308 17.01 6.44 -24.07
N ASN A 309 17.11 7.01 -25.28
CA ASN A 309 18.16 7.94 -25.66
C ASN A 309 17.77 9.41 -25.49
N GLN A 310 16.63 9.70 -24.88
CA GLN A 310 16.05 11.04 -24.78
C GLN A 310 15.87 11.50 -23.33
N TYR A 311 15.81 12.82 -23.15
CA TYR A 311 15.41 13.44 -21.89
C TYR A 311 14.47 14.63 -22.12
N TRP A 312 13.65 14.92 -21.12
CA TRP A 312 12.65 15.98 -21.09
C TRP A 312 12.96 16.92 -19.94
N ARG A 313 12.92 18.24 -20.19
CA ARG A 313 12.86 19.25 -19.13
C ARG A 313 11.41 19.43 -18.70
N TYR A 314 11.16 19.53 -17.41
CA TYR A 314 9.80 19.57 -16.87
C TYR A 314 9.49 20.89 -16.15
N ASP A 315 8.39 21.53 -16.55
CA ASP A 315 7.84 22.74 -15.94
C ASP A 315 6.90 22.33 -14.80
N SER A 316 7.33 22.55 -13.57
CA SER A 316 6.54 22.23 -12.38
C SER A 316 5.32 23.12 -12.19
N ASP A 317 5.34 24.33 -12.73
CA ASP A 317 4.27 25.31 -12.54
C ASP A 317 3.13 25.06 -13.53
N LYS A 318 3.44 24.54 -14.73
CA LYS A 318 2.45 24.17 -15.74
C LYS A 318 2.07 22.68 -15.75
N ASP A 319 2.71 21.87 -14.92
CA ASP A 319 2.54 20.41 -14.90
C ASP A 319 2.77 19.77 -16.28
N GLN A 320 3.75 20.27 -17.04
CA GLN A 320 4.02 19.82 -18.41
C GLN A 320 5.53 19.84 -18.74
N ALA A 321 5.98 18.88 -19.55
CA ALA A 321 7.27 18.92 -20.21
C ALA A 321 7.36 20.13 -21.15
N TYR A 322 8.50 20.82 -21.13
CA TYR A 322 8.76 21.89 -22.09
C TYR A 322 8.71 21.33 -23.52
N THR A 323 8.07 22.06 -24.44
CA THR A 323 8.28 21.85 -25.88
C THR A 323 9.46 22.68 -26.36
N GLU A 324 9.60 23.89 -25.82
CA GLU A 324 10.72 24.81 -25.99
C GLU A 324 10.93 25.58 -24.68
N ASP A 325 12.18 25.74 -24.22
CA ASP A 325 12.49 26.50 -23.00
C ASP A 325 12.77 27.99 -23.26
N GLU A 326 13.03 28.76 -22.19
CA GLU A 326 13.23 30.21 -22.29
C GLU A 326 14.49 30.59 -23.10
N GLN A 327 15.34 29.63 -23.43
CA GLN A 327 16.56 29.80 -24.21
C GLN A 327 16.39 29.30 -25.66
N GLY A 328 15.18 28.94 -26.08
CA GLY A 328 14.88 28.46 -27.44
C GLY A 328 15.26 26.99 -27.68
N ASN A 329 15.52 26.22 -26.62
CA ASN A 329 15.85 24.81 -26.75
C ASN A 329 14.58 23.96 -26.82
N SER A 330 14.42 23.17 -27.88
CA SER A 330 13.31 22.23 -28.00
C SER A 330 13.55 20.92 -27.23
N TYR A 331 12.47 20.28 -26.74
CA TYR A 331 12.51 18.97 -26.08
C TYR A 331 11.43 18.02 -26.66
N PRO A 332 11.61 16.68 -26.56
CA PRO A 332 12.75 15.99 -25.95
C PRO A 332 14.07 16.19 -26.71
N LYS A 333 15.17 16.12 -25.97
CA LYS A 333 16.54 16.17 -26.51
C LYS A 333 17.22 14.83 -26.40
N LEU A 334 18.21 14.57 -27.25
CA LEU A 334 19.07 13.41 -27.10
C LEU A 334 19.97 13.58 -25.87
N ILE A 335 20.14 12.52 -25.09
CA ILE A 335 21.03 12.52 -23.92
C ILE A 335 22.45 12.91 -24.34
N SER A 336 22.91 12.47 -25.51
CA SER A 336 24.23 12.83 -26.05
C SER A 336 24.42 14.32 -26.35
N GLU A 337 23.34 15.07 -26.58
CA GLU A 337 23.39 16.52 -26.83
C GLU A 337 23.42 17.32 -25.53
N GLY A 338 22.61 16.91 -24.54
CA GLY A 338 22.53 17.60 -23.24
C GLY A 338 23.61 17.17 -22.24
N PHE A 339 24.04 15.91 -22.32
CA PHE A 339 24.95 15.27 -21.40
C PHE A 339 26.01 14.48 -22.18
N PRO A 340 26.93 15.18 -22.89
CA PRO A 340 27.93 14.52 -23.73
C PRO A 340 28.81 13.55 -22.92
N GLY A 341 29.05 12.37 -23.48
CA GLY A 341 29.81 11.30 -22.83
C GLY A 341 28.98 10.36 -21.94
N ILE A 342 27.69 10.64 -21.72
CA ILE A 342 26.79 9.77 -20.98
C ILE A 342 26.18 8.71 -21.91
N PRO A 343 26.23 7.41 -21.55
CA PRO A 343 25.63 6.35 -22.37
C PRO A 343 24.10 6.40 -22.31
N SER A 344 23.46 5.79 -23.30
CA SER A 344 22.01 5.58 -23.30
C SER A 344 21.64 4.19 -23.87
N PRO A 345 20.54 3.56 -23.41
CA PRO A 345 19.70 3.98 -22.30
C PRO A 345 20.39 3.87 -20.94
N LEU A 346 19.98 4.68 -19.99
CA LEU A 346 20.48 4.68 -18.62
C LEU A 346 19.75 3.66 -17.76
N ASP A 347 20.37 3.25 -16.66
CA ASP A 347 19.67 2.47 -15.64
C ASP A 347 19.02 3.40 -14.61
N THR A 348 19.77 4.43 -14.15
CA THR A 348 19.23 5.50 -13.30
C THR A 348 20.22 6.68 -13.21
N ALA A 349 19.82 7.78 -12.55
CA ALA A 349 20.69 8.92 -12.27
C ALA A 349 20.21 9.73 -11.07
N PHE A 350 21.14 10.41 -10.37
CA PHE A 350 20.79 11.39 -9.35
C PHE A 350 21.77 12.57 -9.33
N TYR A 351 21.33 13.70 -8.78
CA TYR A 351 22.16 14.89 -8.60
C TYR A 351 22.72 14.99 -7.18
N ASP A 352 24.04 15.07 -7.05
CA ASP A 352 24.72 15.42 -5.79
C ASP A 352 24.92 16.93 -5.73
N ARG A 353 24.06 17.60 -4.96
CA ARG A 353 24.11 19.05 -4.76
C ARG A 353 25.41 19.53 -4.12
N ARG A 354 26.10 18.72 -3.32
CA ARG A 354 27.33 19.16 -2.62
C ARG A 354 28.50 19.19 -3.56
N LYS A 355 28.61 18.17 -4.42
CA LYS A 355 29.67 18.07 -5.42
C LYS A 355 29.33 18.82 -6.71
N GLN A 356 28.07 19.21 -6.90
CA GLN A 356 27.58 19.77 -8.17
C GLN A 356 27.83 18.78 -9.32
N LEU A 357 27.55 17.50 -9.09
CA LEU A 357 27.72 16.43 -10.08
C LEU A 357 26.40 15.68 -10.26
N ILE A 358 26.11 15.25 -11.48
CA ILE A 358 25.09 14.22 -11.73
C ILE A 358 25.82 12.88 -11.84
N TYR A 359 25.39 11.90 -11.08
CA TYR A 359 25.87 10.53 -11.19
C TYR A 359 24.89 9.73 -12.05
N PHE A 360 25.35 9.31 -13.22
CA PHE A 360 24.62 8.45 -14.13
C PHE A 360 25.09 7.00 -13.98
N PHE A 361 24.15 6.05 -14.03
CA PHE A 361 24.42 4.63 -13.85
C PHE A 361 24.09 3.86 -15.12
N LYS A 362 25.03 3.00 -15.53
CA LYS A 362 24.81 2.03 -16.60
C LYS A 362 25.52 0.72 -16.28
N GLU A 363 24.74 -0.34 -16.13
CA GLU A 363 25.20 -1.65 -15.70
C GLU A 363 26.00 -1.56 -14.40
N SER A 364 27.28 -1.94 -14.41
CA SER A 364 28.19 -1.82 -13.26
C SER A 364 28.97 -0.51 -13.23
N LEU A 365 28.76 0.39 -14.20
CA LEU A 365 29.53 1.62 -14.36
C LEU A 365 28.75 2.83 -13.85
N VAL A 366 29.50 3.74 -13.24
CA VAL A 366 29.04 5.06 -12.83
C VAL A 366 29.77 6.10 -13.68
N PHE A 367 29.08 7.16 -14.07
CA PHE A 367 29.61 8.32 -14.77
C PHE A 367 29.31 9.56 -13.93
N ALA A 368 30.32 10.31 -13.53
CA ALA A 368 30.13 11.58 -12.84
C ALA A 368 30.21 12.73 -13.85
N PHE A 369 29.09 13.40 -14.05
CA PHE A 369 28.94 14.52 -14.96
C PHE A 369 29.01 15.84 -14.20
N ASP A 370 29.95 16.70 -14.57
CA ASP A 370 30.09 18.04 -14.01
C ASP A 370 29.12 18.99 -14.73
N VAL A 371 28.10 19.45 -14.00
CA VAL A 371 27.04 20.31 -14.56
C VAL A 371 27.50 21.73 -14.87
N ASN A 372 28.69 22.14 -14.44
CA ASN A 372 29.24 23.46 -14.73
C ASN A 372 30.17 23.41 -15.94
N ARG A 373 30.92 22.31 -16.08
CA ARG A 373 31.79 22.08 -17.25
C ARG A 373 31.08 21.42 -18.43
N ASN A 374 29.87 20.90 -18.20
CA ASN A 374 29.08 20.15 -19.16
C ASN A 374 29.83 18.96 -19.77
N GLN A 375 30.54 18.21 -18.93
CA GLN A 375 31.34 17.06 -19.35
C GLN A 375 31.43 16.01 -18.24
N VAL A 376 31.67 14.76 -18.64
CA VAL A 376 32.05 13.69 -17.71
C VAL A 376 33.46 13.98 -17.16
N LEU A 377 33.68 13.72 -15.88
CA LEU A 377 35.01 13.84 -15.27
C LEU A 377 35.99 12.82 -15.88
N ASP A 378 37.23 13.23 -16.13
CA ASP A 378 38.26 12.39 -16.79
C ASP A 378 38.55 11.06 -16.08
N SER A 379 38.28 10.98 -14.78
CA SER A 379 38.45 9.76 -13.98
C SER A 379 37.30 8.76 -14.12
N TYR A 380 36.27 9.06 -14.91
CA TYR A 380 35.08 8.23 -15.10
C TYR A 380 35.00 7.71 -16.55
N PRO A 381 34.36 6.56 -16.79
CA PRO A 381 33.55 5.77 -15.84
C PRO A 381 34.38 4.94 -14.85
N MET A 382 33.82 4.73 -13.66
CA MET A 382 34.36 3.83 -12.63
C MET A 382 33.34 2.74 -12.29
N LYS A 383 33.80 1.64 -11.69
CA LYS A 383 32.89 0.62 -11.18
C LYS A 383 32.10 1.16 -10.01
N ILE A 384 30.83 0.78 -9.91
CA ILE A 384 29.98 1.20 -8.79
C ILE A 384 30.56 0.82 -7.42
N THR A 385 31.23 -0.33 -7.31
CA THR A 385 31.87 -0.79 -6.07
C THR A 385 33.05 0.08 -5.64
N GLU A 386 33.65 0.83 -6.56
CA GLU A 386 34.74 1.77 -6.27
C GLU A 386 34.19 3.13 -5.82
N VAL A 387 33.07 3.57 -6.42
CA VAL A 387 32.44 4.87 -6.12
C VAL A 387 31.54 4.81 -4.88
N PHE A 388 30.86 3.69 -4.68
CA PHE A 388 29.91 3.41 -3.60
C PHE A 388 30.21 2.04 -2.96
N PRO A 389 31.29 1.91 -2.17
CA PRO A 389 31.69 0.63 -1.59
C PRO A 389 30.64 0.10 -0.60
N GLY A 390 30.37 -1.20 -0.61
CA GLY A 390 29.55 -1.82 0.44
C GLY A 390 30.27 -1.82 1.78
N ILE A 391 29.58 -1.47 2.87
CA ILE A 391 30.11 -1.66 4.24
C ILE A 391 30.35 -3.16 4.49
N GLU A 392 29.44 -3.99 3.99
CA GLU A 392 29.58 -5.44 3.92
C GLU A 392 29.84 -5.82 2.45
N PRO A 393 31.00 -6.43 2.11
CA PRO A 393 31.38 -6.66 0.71
C PRO A 393 30.36 -7.44 -0.14
N GLN A 394 29.62 -8.37 0.47
CA GLN A 394 28.60 -9.17 -0.22
C GLN A 394 27.23 -8.48 -0.31
N ASN A 395 27.06 -7.34 0.37
CA ASN A 395 25.80 -6.61 0.43
C ASN A 395 25.87 -5.33 -0.41
N HIS A 396 25.74 -5.51 -1.72
CA HIS A 396 25.86 -4.44 -2.69
C HIS A 396 24.98 -4.73 -3.93
N PRO A 397 24.39 -3.74 -4.63
CA PRO A 397 23.55 -4.00 -5.81
C PRO A 397 24.33 -4.46 -7.06
N PHE A 398 25.63 -4.17 -7.10
CA PHE A 398 26.68 -4.54 -8.07
C PHE A 398 26.52 -4.02 -9.51
N ARG A 399 25.30 -4.01 -10.05
CA ARG A 399 24.98 -3.52 -11.39
C ARG A 399 23.47 -3.33 -11.55
N ASN A 400 23.02 -2.67 -12.62
CA ASN A 400 21.61 -2.62 -13.03
C ASN A 400 20.72 -2.18 -11.84
N ILE A 401 20.96 -0.96 -11.38
CA ILE A 401 20.17 -0.34 -10.30
C ILE A 401 18.87 0.17 -10.92
N ASP A 402 17.74 -0.13 -10.31
CA ASP A 402 16.43 0.26 -10.84
C ASP A 402 16.20 1.76 -10.63
N SER A 403 16.57 2.30 -9.47
CA SER A 403 16.47 3.74 -9.21
C SER A 403 17.50 4.21 -8.17
N ALA A 404 18.00 5.43 -8.32
CA ALA A 404 18.82 6.10 -7.31
C ALA A 404 18.36 7.54 -7.14
N TYR A 405 18.19 8.02 -5.91
CA TYR A 405 17.80 9.41 -5.67
C TYR A 405 18.23 9.94 -4.31
N TYR A 406 18.44 11.25 -4.25
CA TYR A 406 18.65 11.95 -2.99
C TYR A 406 17.30 12.32 -2.38
N SER A 407 17.01 11.81 -1.18
CA SER A 407 15.84 12.21 -0.42
C SER A 407 16.13 13.44 0.42
N TYR A 408 15.39 14.52 0.17
CA TYR A 408 15.35 15.70 1.01
C TYR A 408 14.60 15.44 2.32
N ALA A 409 13.59 14.57 2.29
CA ALA A 409 12.85 14.18 3.50
C ALA A 409 13.74 13.44 4.51
N HIS A 410 14.70 12.65 4.03
CA HIS A 410 15.58 11.83 4.86
C HIS A 410 17.05 12.30 4.88
N ASN A 411 17.37 13.34 4.12
CA ASN A 411 18.71 13.89 3.96
C ASN A 411 19.76 12.80 3.69
N SER A 412 19.43 11.87 2.78
CA SER A 412 20.22 10.68 2.46
C SER A 412 19.97 10.26 1.02
N LEU A 413 20.97 9.64 0.41
CA LEU A 413 20.88 9.03 -0.91
C LEU A 413 20.49 7.56 -0.77
N PHE A 414 19.58 7.10 -1.62
CA PHE A 414 19.12 5.71 -1.64
C PHE A 414 19.25 5.09 -3.03
N PHE A 415 19.69 3.84 -3.07
CA PHE A 415 19.69 2.99 -4.27
C PHE A 415 18.64 1.90 -4.12
N PHE A 416 17.90 1.63 -5.19
CA PHE A 416 16.79 0.70 -5.23
C PHE A 416 17.09 -0.38 -6.25
N LYS A 417 16.86 -1.64 -5.89
CA LYS A 417 16.98 -2.78 -6.81
C LYS A 417 16.09 -3.93 -6.34
N GLY A 418 15.17 -4.37 -7.20
CA GLY A 418 14.10 -5.29 -6.84
C GLY A 418 13.25 -4.68 -5.72
N SER A 419 12.92 -5.48 -4.71
CA SER A 419 12.21 -5.04 -3.51
C SER A 419 13.11 -4.45 -2.42
N ALA A 420 14.41 -4.26 -2.70
CA ALA A 420 15.39 -3.85 -1.71
C ALA A 420 15.92 -2.43 -1.97
N TYR A 421 16.31 -1.76 -0.90
CA TYR A 421 17.04 -0.50 -0.97
C TYR A 421 18.32 -0.52 -0.15
N TRP A 422 19.28 0.31 -0.56
CA TRP A 422 20.53 0.59 0.16
C TRP A 422 20.58 2.08 0.47
N LYS A 423 20.83 2.42 1.73
CA LYS A 423 21.11 3.80 2.14
C LYS A 423 22.61 4.08 1.98
N VAL A 424 22.96 5.20 1.37
CA VAL A 424 24.33 5.69 1.32
C VAL A 424 24.67 6.41 2.62
N VAL A 425 25.84 6.12 3.18
CA VAL A 425 26.43 6.79 4.34
C VAL A 425 26.49 8.29 4.11
N ASN A 426 25.88 9.05 5.02
CA ASN A 426 25.91 10.51 5.00
C ASN A 426 26.81 11.08 6.12
N ASP A 427 26.97 12.40 6.18
CA ASP A 427 27.83 13.04 7.19
C ASP A 427 27.40 12.77 8.63
N LYS A 428 26.09 12.67 8.89
CA LYS A 428 25.58 12.39 10.24
C LYS A 428 25.97 10.99 10.69
N ASP A 429 25.91 10.01 9.79
CA ASP A 429 26.36 8.65 10.07
C ASP A 429 27.85 8.63 10.39
N LYS A 430 28.67 9.37 9.61
CA LYS A 430 30.12 9.48 9.84
C LYS A 430 30.49 10.23 11.12
N GLN A 431 29.70 11.22 11.52
CA GLN A 431 29.89 11.92 12.80
C GLN A 431 29.69 10.97 13.98
N GLN A 432 28.77 10.01 13.87
CA GLN A 432 28.54 8.98 14.88
C GLN A 432 29.57 7.86 14.80
N HIS A 433 29.95 7.46 13.58
CA HIS A 433 30.84 6.33 13.32
C HIS A 433 31.89 6.72 12.26
N SER A 434 33.04 7.21 12.72
CA SER A 434 34.11 7.74 11.85
C SER A 434 34.77 6.68 10.96
N TRP A 435 34.64 5.39 11.31
CA TRP A 435 35.18 4.26 10.54
C TRP A 435 34.39 3.97 9.26
N LEU A 436 33.18 4.52 9.11
CA LEU A 436 32.34 4.29 7.92
C LEU A 436 33.00 4.86 6.66
N PRO A 437 33.05 4.09 5.55
CA PRO A 437 33.63 4.57 4.30
C PRO A 437 32.79 5.71 3.72
N SER A 438 33.46 6.65 3.05
CA SER A 438 32.77 7.68 2.28
C SER A 438 31.96 7.04 1.16
N ASN A 439 30.73 7.52 0.92
CA ASN A 439 29.79 6.91 -0.03
C ASN A 439 29.46 5.42 0.25
N GLY A 440 29.74 4.93 1.46
CA GLY A 440 29.48 3.55 1.82
C GLY A 440 28.01 3.17 1.66
N LEU A 441 27.70 1.94 1.24
CA LEU A 441 26.34 1.41 1.26
C LEU A 441 26.10 0.61 2.53
N PHE A 442 25.06 0.99 3.28
CA PHE A 442 24.51 0.16 4.35
C PHE A 442 23.90 -1.12 3.79
N PRO A 443 23.86 -2.21 4.59
CA PRO A 443 23.20 -3.44 4.21
C PRO A 443 21.77 -3.20 3.70
N LYS A 444 21.38 -3.95 2.67
CA LYS A 444 20.05 -3.86 2.06
C LYS A 444 18.94 -4.04 3.08
N GLN A 445 17.88 -3.27 2.92
CA GLN A 445 16.61 -3.38 3.66
C GLN A 445 15.45 -3.52 2.69
N SER A 446 14.29 -3.99 3.16
CA SER A 446 13.11 -4.04 2.29
C SER A 446 12.55 -2.64 2.08
N ILE A 447 12.18 -2.30 0.84
CA ILE A 447 11.52 -1.02 0.55
C ILE A 447 10.24 -0.88 1.41
N SER A 448 9.50 -1.97 1.60
CA SER A 448 8.25 -1.99 2.36
C SER A 448 8.42 -1.75 3.87
N GLU A 449 9.64 -1.85 4.41
CA GLU A 449 9.96 -1.50 5.80
C GLU A 449 10.08 0.02 6.02
N ARG A 450 10.32 0.77 4.94
CA ARG A 450 10.54 2.22 4.98
C ARG A 450 9.40 3.01 4.34
N TRP A 451 8.95 2.55 3.18
CA TRP A 451 7.86 3.15 2.41
C TRP A 451 6.71 2.15 2.33
N PHE A 452 5.74 2.33 3.23
CA PHE A 452 4.61 1.41 3.38
C PHE A 452 3.53 1.66 2.32
N ASP A 453 2.65 0.69 2.12
CA ASP A 453 1.37 0.88 1.42
C ASP A 453 1.51 1.41 -0.02
N ILE A 454 2.61 1.07 -0.70
CA ILE A 454 2.79 1.30 -2.14
C ILE A 454 2.38 0.02 -2.88
N CYS A 455 1.07 -0.15 -3.00
CA CYS A 455 0.43 -1.35 -3.54
C CYS A 455 -0.05 -1.14 -4.96
N ASP A 456 0.09 -2.19 -5.77
CA ASP A 456 -0.58 -2.24 -7.07
C ASP A 456 -2.08 -2.42 -6.85
N VAL A 457 -2.87 -1.87 -7.79
CA VAL A 457 -4.31 -1.95 -7.75
C VAL A 457 -4.79 -2.42 -9.12
N HIS A 458 -5.64 -3.44 -9.14
CA HIS A 458 -6.18 -3.98 -10.38
C HIS A 458 -6.97 -2.92 -11.17
N ALA A 459 -6.75 -2.85 -12.49
CA ALA A 459 -7.31 -1.78 -13.33
C ALA A 459 -8.85 -1.64 -13.26
N SER A 460 -9.57 -2.74 -13.02
CA SER A 460 -11.04 -2.73 -12.90
C SER A 460 -11.58 -1.92 -11.72
N THR A 461 -10.77 -1.62 -10.70
CA THR A 461 -11.20 -0.80 -9.55
C THR A 461 -10.78 0.68 -9.69
N LEU A 462 -10.02 1.01 -10.73
CA LEU A 462 -9.50 2.36 -10.99
C LEU A 462 -10.42 3.22 -11.86
N THR A 463 -11.35 2.60 -12.58
CA THR A 463 -12.44 3.29 -13.30
C THR A 463 -13.54 3.66 -12.30
N VAL A 464 -13.37 4.82 -11.67
CA VAL A 464 -14.35 5.47 -10.78
C VAL A 464 -14.91 6.70 -11.46
#